data_AF-A0A9D8I9X0-F1
#
_entry.id   AF-A0A9D8I9X0-F1
#
_cell.length_a   1.000
_cell.length_b   1.000
_cell.length_c   1.000
_cell.angle_alpha   90.00
_cell.angle_beta   90.00
_cell.angle_gamma   90.00
#
_symmetry.space_group_name_H-M   'P 1'
#
loop_
_entity.id
_entity.type
_entity.pdbx_description
1 polymer ?
#
loop_
_entity_poly.entity_id
_entity_poly.type
_entity_poly.pdbx_seq_one_letter_code
_entity_poly.pdbx_strand_id
1 'polypeptide(L)'
;LNHYGIHLTTRLTDLSGYLILGVATVLTVALLLATKHFEWARFWTFENFSGLPEGGAVFPKQDNLMWLFALGFLLPAYTITGFDASAHTSEETVGAAVNVPKGIVRSVWVSGVFGWVMICAILLAMPSVKEGVAQGANVVPWTMKAALPPALASGLLALIVAAQYLCGLAALTSASRMTYAFARDGGLPFSDALRRVNPASKSPSVAVWFAAIAAALFTILVPYVTIAAVCVIFLYISYVLPVAAGFLAHGRTWTRMGPWQLGRLYRPLAIVSALGCLFLIVIGMQPPNEQAVKIVGGAVALLLVVWFGLENRRFKGPPQVKADSA
;
A
#
# COMPACT_ATOMS: atom_id res chain seq x y z
N LEU A 1 -4.16 15.25 -15.38
CA LEU A 1 -5.48 15.09 -14.73
C LEU A 1 -5.53 15.78 -13.37
N ASN A 2 -4.68 15.41 -12.41
CA ASN A 2 -4.74 15.96 -11.03
C ASN A 2 -4.51 17.47 -10.88
N HIS A 3 -3.87 18.14 -11.86
CA HIS A 3 -3.73 19.60 -11.85
C HIS A 3 -5.03 20.31 -12.26
N TYR A 4 -5.58 20.01 -13.44
CA TYR A 4 -6.67 20.78 -14.06
C TYR A 4 -8.06 20.13 -13.95
N GLY A 5 -8.14 18.83 -13.67
CA GLY A 5 -9.35 18.04 -13.82
C GLY A 5 -9.87 17.45 -12.51
N ILE A 6 -9.89 18.21 -11.41
CA ILE A 6 -10.28 17.67 -10.08
C ILE A 6 -11.63 16.95 -10.12
N HIS A 7 -12.66 17.54 -10.73
CA HIS A 7 -13.98 16.93 -10.84
C HIS A 7 -13.97 15.63 -11.65
N LEU A 8 -13.14 15.57 -12.70
CA LEU A 8 -12.96 14.36 -13.49
C LEU A 8 -12.19 13.30 -12.70
N THR A 9 -11.12 13.70 -12.01
CA THR A 9 -10.36 12.80 -11.12
C THR A 9 -11.27 12.20 -10.06
N THR A 10 -12.11 12.99 -9.39
CA THR A 10 -13.07 12.47 -8.39
C THR A 10 -14.01 11.42 -9.00
N ARG A 11 -14.65 11.73 -10.13
CA ARG A 11 -15.54 10.77 -10.82
C ARG A 11 -14.80 9.50 -11.24
N LEU A 12 -13.56 9.63 -11.71
CA LEU A 12 -12.74 8.49 -12.12
C LEU A 12 -12.32 7.65 -10.92
N THR A 13 -12.05 8.25 -9.76
CA THR A 13 -11.74 7.54 -8.52
C THR A 13 -12.97 6.83 -7.95
N ASP A 14 -14.16 7.43 -8.02
CA ASP A 14 -15.40 6.75 -7.61
C ASP A 14 -15.70 5.56 -8.52
N LEU A 15 -15.53 5.74 -9.84
CA LEU A 15 -15.68 4.67 -10.83
C LEU A 15 -14.64 3.56 -10.64
N SER A 16 -13.42 3.90 -10.23
CA SER A 16 -12.33 2.92 -10.12
C SER A 16 -12.63 1.84 -9.09
N GLY A 17 -13.30 2.18 -7.97
CA GLY A 17 -13.71 1.19 -6.97
C GLY A 17 -14.64 0.12 -7.55
N TYR A 18 -15.67 0.54 -8.28
CA TYR A 18 -16.60 -0.38 -8.96
C TYR A 18 -15.92 -1.16 -10.07
N LEU A 19 -15.03 -0.51 -10.84
CA LEU A 19 -14.26 -1.15 -11.89
C LEU A 19 -13.37 -2.26 -11.32
N ILE A 20 -12.60 -1.99 -10.26
CA ILE A 20 -11.72 -2.97 -9.61
C ILE A 20 -12.54 -4.15 -9.09
N LEU A 21 -13.64 -3.88 -8.38
CA LEU A 21 -14.51 -4.93 -7.85
C LEU A 21 -15.11 -5.79 -8.99
N GLY A 22 -15.62 -5.14 -10.03
CA GLY A 22 -16.21 -5.82 -11.19
C GLY A 22 -15.18 -6.68 -11.94
N VAL A 23 -14.02 -6.12 -12.24
CA VAL A 23 -12.93 -6.82 -12.95
C VAL A 23 -12.41 -7.98 -12.12
N ALA A 24 -12.17 -7.80 -10.82
CA ALA A 24 -11.71 -8.86 -9.92
C ALA A 24 -12.74 -10.00 -9.82
N THR A 25 -14.04 -9.66 -9.74
CA THR A 25 -15.13 -10.65 -9.69
C THR A 25 -15.20 -11.43 -11.00
N VAL A 26 -15.22 -10.74 -12.14
CA VAL A 26 -15.28 -11.39 -13.47
C VAL A 26 -14.05 -12.26 -13.70
N LEU A 27 -12.86 -11.78 -13.35
CA LEU A 27 -11.62 -12.56 -13.44
C LEU A 27 -11.70 -13.83 -12.60
N THR A 28 -12.09 -13.70 -11.33
CA THR A 28 -12.17 -14.84 -10.40
C THR A 28 -13.17 -15.88 -10.90
N VAL A 29 -14.38 -15.46 -11.29
CA VAL A 29 -15.41 -16.36 -11.81
C VAL A 29 -14.96 -17.01 -13.13
N ALA A 30 -14.38 -16.24 -14.05
CA ALA A 30 -13.91 -16.77 -15.32
C ALA A 30 -12.82 -17.84 -15.14
N LEU A 31 -11.87 -17.62 -14.23
CA LEU A 31 -10.81 -18.59 -13.93
C LEU A 31 -11.37 -19.87 -13.28
N LEU A 32 -12.31 -19.73 -12.35
CA LEU A 32 -12.97 -20.90 -11.73
C LEU A 32 -13.78 -21.70 -12.76
N LEU A 33 -14.49 -21.04 -13.68
CA LEU A 33 -15.25 -21.70 -14.74
C LEU A 33 -14.34 -22.36 -15.80
N ALA A 34 -13.17 -21.77 -16.05
CA ALA A 34 -12.18 -22.34 -16.95
C ALA A 34 -11.42 -23.55 -16.35
N THR A 35 -11.42 -23.67 -15.02
CA THR A 35 -10.76 -24.76 -14.30
C THR A 35 -11.54 -26.06 -14.49
N LYS A 36 -11.02 -26.97 -15.32
CA LYS A 36 -11.66 -28.28 -15.59
C LYS A 36 -11.46 -29.29 -14.47
N HIS A 37 -10.29 -29.26 -13.81
CA HIS A 37 -9.93 -30.17 -12.73
C HIS A 37 -9.41 -29.39 -11.54
N PHE A 38 -10.10 -29.50 -10.40
CA PHE A 38 -9.72 -28.83 -9.17
C PHE A 38 -8.67 -29.67 -8.42
N GLU A 39 -7.40 -29.35 -8.63
CA GLU A 39 -6.28 -29.93 -7.88
C GLU A 39 -6.12 -29.24 -6.52
N TRP A 40 -7.03 -29.55 -5.58
CA TRP A 40 -7.05 -28.94 -4.25
C TRP A 40 -5.73 -29.08 -3.47
N ALA A 41 -4.96 -30.12 -3.76
CA ALA A 41 -3.64 -30.37 -3.17
C ALA A 41 -2.72 -29.14 -3.24
N ARG A 42 -2.84 -28.34 -4.30
CA ARG A 42 -2.04 -27.12 -4.52
C ARG A 42 -2.13 -26.10 -3.39
N PHE A 43 -3.17 -26.14 -2.56
CA PHE A 43 -3.33 -25.20 -1.45
C PHE A 43 -2.51 -25.55 -0.21
N TRP A 44 -2.06 -26.80 -0.08
CA TRP A 44 -1.31 -27.27 1.08
C TRP A 44 -0.04 -28.05 0.72
N THR A 45 0.25 -28.24 -0.56
CA THR A 45 1.55 -28.75 -1.04
C THR A 45 2.58 -27.64 -1.02
N PHE A 46 3.65 -27.83 -0.25
CA PHE A 46 4.77 -26.90 -0.19
C PHE A 46 5.96 -27.47 -0.96
N GLU A 47 6.28 -26.82 -2.08
CA GLU A 47 7.49 -27.09 -2.84
C GLU A 47 8.39 -25.86 -2.82
N ASN A 48 9.70 -26.07 -2.67
CA ASN A 48 10.66 -24.99 -2.58
C ASN A 48 11.07 -24.53 -3.99
N PHE A 49 10.49 -23.41 -4.42
CA PHE A 49 10.80 -22.74 -5.68
C PHE A 49 11.69 -21.51 -5.52
N SER A 50 12.31 -21.31 -4.36
CA SER A 50 13.19 -20.17 -4.11
C SER A 50 14.38 -20.15 -5.08
N GLY A 51 14.80 -18.95 -5.49
CA GLY A 51 15.87 -18.76 -6.48
C GLY A 51 15.46 -18.94 -7.95
N LEU A 52 14.18 -19.24 -8.24
CA LEU A 52 13.68 -19.40 -9.62
C LEU A 52 12.73 -18.27 -10.04
N PRO A 53 12.79 -17.79 -11.30
CA PRO A 53 13.80 -18.13 -12.30
C PRO A 53 15.17 -17.53 -11.92
N GLU A 54 16.25 -18.23 -12.25
CA GLU A 54 17.62 -17.79 -11.95
C GLU A 54 17.89 -16.40 -12.57
N GLY A 55 18.49 -15.49 -11.79
CA GLY A 55 18.73 -14.11 -12.21
C GLY A 55 17.47 -13.22 -12.29
N GLY A 56 16.30 -13.75 -11.97
CA GLY A 56 15.07 -12.98 -11.80
C GLY A 56 15.09 -12.15 -10.51
N ALA A 57 14.20 -11.15 -10.43
CA ALA A 57 13.99 -10.37 -9.22
C ALA A 57 13.16 -11.15 -8.18
N VAL A 58 13.66 -12.33 -7.79
CA VAL A 58 13.04 -13.26 -6.84
C VAL A 58 13.92 -13.43 -5.61
N PHE A 59 13.35 -13.93 -4.51
CA PHE A 59 14.12 -14.29 -3.33
C PHE A 59 15.20 -15.31 -3.70
N PRO A 60 16.44 -15.16 -3.20
CA PRO A 60 17.50 -16.13 -3.46
C PRO A 60 17.10 -17.50 -2.91
N LYS A 61 17.78 -18.55 -3.36
CA LYS A 61 17.53 -19.90 -2.84
C LYS A 61 17.67 -19.92 -1.32
N GLN A 62 16.65 -20.45 -0.65
CA GLN A 62 16.57 -20.57 0.81
C GLN A 62 16.24 -22.01 1.18
N ASP A 63 17.11 -22.64 1.97
CA ASP A 63 16.89 -24.02 2.44
C ASP A 63 15.98 -24.08 3.68
N ASN A 64 15.86 -22.97 4.43
CA ASN A 64 14.95 -22.87 5.57
C ASN A 64 13.53 -22.57 5.09
N LEU A 65 12.67 -23.58 5.09
CA LEU A 65 11.28 -23.48 4.61
C LEU A 65 10.43 -22.51 5.44
N MET A 66 10.65 -22.42 6.76
CA MET A 66 9.93 -21.48 7.63
C MET A 66 10.30 -20.03 7.32
N TRP A 67 11.58 -19.80 7.02
CA TRP A 67 12.03 -18.49 6.58
C TRP A 67 11.52 -18.16 5.18
N LEU A 68 11.52 -19.12 4.26
CA LEU A 68 10.94 -18.92 2.93
C LEU A 68 9.44 -18.58 3.00
N PHE A 69 8.69 -19.26 3.86
CA PHE A 69 7.29 -18.94 4.13
C PHE A 69 7.13 -17.50 4.67
N ALA A 70 8.01 -17.10 5.60
CA ALA A 70 8.04 -15.73 6.12
C ALA A 70 8.30 -14.69 5.01
N LEU A 71 9.26 -14.93 4.12
CA LEU A 71 9.53 -14.06 2.97
C LEU A 71 8.31 -13.90 2.06
N GLY A 72 7.48 -14.94 1.96
CA GLY A 72 6.22 -14.93 1.22
C GLY A 72 5.20 -13.88 1.70
N PHE A 73 5.31 -13.39 2.94
CA PHE A 73 4.41 -12.34 3.45
C PHE A 73 4.63 -10.96 2.80
N LEU A 74 5.76 -10.73 2.13
CA LEU A 74 6.08 -9.41 1.57
C LEU A 74 5.07 -8.93 0.52
N LEU A 75 4.71 -9.77 -0.45
CA LEU A 75 3.80 -9.40 -1.54
C LEU A 75 2.35 -9.16 -1.05
N PRO A 76 1.77 -10.04 -0.21
CA PRO A 76 0.49 -9.76 0.43
C PRO A 76 0.52 -8.47 1.26
N ALA A 77 1.63 -8.23 1.99
CA ALA A 77 1.80 -7.02 2.79
C ALA A 77 1.89 -5.74 1.95
N TYR A 78 2.38 -5.81 0.70
CA TYR A 78 2.29 -4.70 -0.27
C TYR A 78 0.88 -4.51 -0.82
N THR A 79 0.16 -5.61 -1.03
CA THR A 79 -1.17 -5.62 -1.64
C THR A 79 -2.23 -5.05 -0.69
N ILE A 80 -2.18 -5.42 0.59
CA ILE A 80 -3.09 -4.91 1.62
C ILE A 80 -2.50 -3.63 2.26
N THR A 81 -2.33 -2.59 1.45
CA THR A 81 -1.89 -1.26 1.91
C THR A 81 -2.96 -0.20 1.65
N GLY A 82 -2.84 0.97 2.28
CA GLY A 82 -3.77 2.08 2.08
C GLY A 82 -5.14 1.90 2.75
N PHE A 83 -5.27 0.96 3.69
CA PHE A 83 -6.48 0.80 4.50
C PHE A 83 -6.82 2.05 5.33
N ASP A 84 -5.81 2.88 5.63
CA ASP A 84 -5.91 4.17 6.30
C ASP A 84 -6.34 5.32 5.38
N ALA A 85 -6.64 5.05 4.10
CA ALA A 85 -7.11 6.06 3.16
C ALA A 85 -8.35 6.82 3.69
N SER A 86 -9.23 6.11 4.41
CA SER A 86 -10.40 6.71 5.07
C SER A 86 -10.06 7.72 6.17
N ALA A 87 -8.85 7.66 6.75
CA ALA A 87 -8.37 8.65 7.71
C ALA A 87 -7.98 9.96 7.02
N HIS A 88 -7.45 9.91 5.79
CA HIS A 88 -7.12 11.12 5.02
C HIS A 88 -8.33 11.94 4.62
N THR A 89 -9.51 11.31 4.51
CA THR A 89 -10.80 11.96 4.21
C THR A 89 -11.70 12.02 5.45
N SER A 90 -11.12 11.94 6.65
CA SER A 90 -11.88 11.98 7.90
C SER A 90 -12.66 13.28 8.07
N GLU A 91 -12.10 14.42 7.64
CA GLU A 91 -12.78 15.74 7.64
C GLU A 91 -14.03 15.76 6.74
N GLU A 92 -14.07 14.93 5.71
CA GLU A 92 -15.16 14.81 4.74
C GLU A 92 -16.16 13.70 5.13
N THR A 93 -15.89 12.95 6.22
CA THR A 93 -16.65 11.75 6.62
C THR A 93 -17.69 12.07 7.69
N VAL A 94 -18.97 11.80 7.39
CA VAL A 94 -20.06 11.91 8.36
C VAL A 94 -19.85 10.92 9.51
N GLY A 95 -19.81 11.42 10.74
CA GLY A 95 -19.56 10.59 11.93
C GLY A 95 -18.16 9.97 11.96
N ALA A 96 -17.15 10.74 11.53
CA ALA A 96 -15.77 10.28 11.33
C ALA A 96 -15.21 9.45 12.50
N ALA A 97 -15.45 9.88 13.75
CA ALA A 97 -14.94 9.22 14.96
C ALA A 97 -15.37 7.74 15.12
N VAL A 98 -16.45 7.31 14.45
CA VAL A 98 -16.93 5.93 14.46
C VAL A 98 -16.81 5.28 13.09
N ASN A 99 -17.10 6.02 12.02
CA ASN A 99 -17.19 5.45 10.67
C ASN A 99 -15.81 5.24 10.03
N VAL A 100 -14.84 6.12 10.28
CA VAL A 100 -13.46 5.95 9.79
C VAL A 100 -12.84 4.65 10.31
N PRO A 101 -12.75 4.38 11.63
CA PRO A 101 -12.13 3.15 12.11
C PRO A 101 -12.89 1.88 11.68
N LYS A 102 -14.22 1.92 11.62
CA LYS A 102 -15.02 0.82 11.05
C LYS A 102 -14.70 0.59 9.57
N GLY A 103 -14.51 1.66 8.81
CA GLY A 103 -14.11 1.61 7.40
C GLY A 103 -12.76 0.92 7.23
N ILE A 104 -11.76 1.29 8.02
CA ILE A 104 -10.42 0.66 8.01
C ILE A 104 -10.51 -0.85 8.26
N VAL A 105 -11.23 -1.27 9.31
CA VAL A 105 -11.32 -2.70 9.64
C VAL A 105 -12.08 -3.47 8.56
N ARG A 106 -13.22 -2.94 8.09
CA ARG A 106 -14.04 -3.59 7.07
C ARG A 106 -13.32 -3.71 5.73
N SER A 107 -12.58 -2.69 5.31
CA SER A 107 -11.85 -2.72 4.05
C SER A 107 -10.79 -3.82 4.05
N VAL A 108 -10.03 -3.97 5.16
CA VAL A 108 -9.04 -5.05 5.30
C VAL A 108 -9.69 -6.43 5.23
N TRP A 109 -10.79 -6.64 5.96
CA TRP A 109 -11.50 -7.93 5.94
C TRP A 109 -12.05 -8.28 4.56
N VAL A 110 -12.75 -7.35 3.91
CA VAL A 110 -13.34 -7.58 2.58
C VAL A 110 -12.24 -7.82 1.55
N SER A 111 -11.23 -6.95 1.48
CA SER A 111 -10.11 -7.11 0.54
C SER A 111 -9.32 -8.39 0.80
N GLY A 112 -9.11 -8.78 2.06
CA GLY A 112 -8.44 -10.02 2.43
C GLY A 112 -9.19 -11.26 1.94
N VAL A 113 -10.50 -11.34 2.16
CA VAL A 113 -11.32 -12.48 1.72
C VAL A 113 -11.42 -12.56 0.20
N PHE A 114 -11.77 -11.46 -0.48
CA PHE A 114 -11.91 -11.46 -1.93
C PHE A 114 -10.56 -11.70 -2.63
N GLY A 115 -9.49 -11.08 -2.12
CA GLY A 115 -8.13 -11.29 -2.62
C GLY A 115 -7.68 -12.74 -2.45
N TRP A 116 -7.96 -13.35 -1.29
CA TRP A 116 -7.66 -14.77 -1.05
C TRP A 116 -8.37 -15.70 -2.04
N VAL A 117 -9.69 -15.51 -2.24
CA VAL A 117 -10.47 -16.30 -3.19
C VAL A 117 -9.93 -16.14 -4.62
N MET A 118 -9.55 -14.93 -5.01
CA MET A 118 -8.97 -14.67 -6.33
C MET A 118 -7.61 -15.38 -6.51
N ILE A 119 -6.74 -15.37 -5.48
CA ILE A 119 -5.46 -16.09 -5.53
C ILE A 119 -5.70 -17.60 -5.64
N CYS A 120 -6.65 -18.15 -4.88
CA CYS A 120 -7.05 -19.56 -5.01
C CYS A 120 -7.53 -19.89 -6.44
N ALA A 121 -8.35 -19.03 -7.04
CA ALA A 121 -8.82 -19.21 -8.42
C ALA A 121 -7.67 -19.20 -9.44
N ILE A 122 -6.71 -18.29 -9.30
CA ILE A 122 -5.51 -18.24 -10.15
C ILE A 122 -4.70 -19.53 -10.01
N LEU A 123 -4.46 -20.00 -8.79
CA LEU A 123 -3.66 -21.20 -8.52
C LEU A 123 -4.31 -22.49 -9.07
N LEU A 124 -5.64 -22.58 -9.01
CA LEU A 124 -6.42 -23.68 -9.58
C LEU A 124 -6.46 -23.65 -11.10
N ALA A 125 -6.57 -22.46 -11.71
CA ALA A 125 -6.57 -22.29 -13.16
C ALA A 125 -5.17 -22.45 -13.79
N MET A 126 -4.11 -22.39 -12.99
CA MET A 126 -2.73 -22.49 -13.45
C MET A 126 -2.41 -23.90 -13.98
N PRO A 127 -1.96 -24.05 -15.24
CA PRO A 127 -1.64 -25.36 -15.80
C PRO A 127 -0.63 -26.14 -14.96
N SER A 128 0.50 -25.49 -14.61
CA SER A 128 1.57 -26.08 -13.82
C SER A 128 2.21 -25.02 -12.93
N VAL A 129 2.36 -25.33 -11.63
CA VAL A 129 3.03 -24.43 -10.67
C VAL A 129 4.48 -24.21 -11.07
N LYS A 130 5.18 -25.26 -11.50
CA LYS A 130 6.58 -25.20 -11.92
C LYS A 130 6.77 -24.29 -13.14
N GLU A 131 5.89 -24.38 -14.12
CA GLU A 131 5.92 -23.48 -15.28
C GLU A 131 5.57 -22.05 -14.90
N GLY A 132 4.60 -21.87 -14.00
CA GLY A 132 4.22 -20.57 -13.47
C GLY A 132 5.36 -19.86 -12.76
N VAL A 133 6.13 -20.59 -11.94
CA VAL A 133 7.36 -20.07 -11.28
C VAL A 133 8.35 -19.58 -12.32
N ALA A 134 8.56 -20.33 -13.41
CA ALA A 134 9.49 -19.93 -14.48
C ALA A 134 9.07 -18.62 -15.20
N GLN A 135 7.79 -18.23 -15.13
CA GLN A 135 7.32 -16.95 -15.68
C GLN A 135 7.68 -15.73 -14.82
N GLY A 136 8.06 -15.94 -13.55
CA GLY A 136 8.35 -14.86 -12.61
C GLY A 136 7.20 -13.85 -12.50
N ALA A 137 7.48 -12.56 -12.76
CA ALA A 137 6.48 -11.48 -12.70
C ALA A 137 5.32 -11.64 -13.70
N ASN A 138 5.49 -12.45 -14.75
CA ASN A 138 4.46 -12.69 -15.77
C ASN A 138 3.51 -13.84 -15.45
N VAL A 139 3.61 -14.46 -14.25
CA VAL A 139 2.82 -15.63 -13.88
C VAL A 139 1.30 -15.43 -14.02
N VAL A 140 0.78 -14.25 -13.64
CA VAL A 140 -0.66 -13.96 -13.72
C VAL A 140 -1.12 -13.77 -15.18
N PRO A 141 -0.51 -12.87 -16.00
CA PRO A 141 -0.85 -12.77 -17.41
C PRO A 141 -0.70 -14.07 -18.20
N TRP A 142 0.32 -14.88 -17.89
CA TRP A 142 0.52 -16.18 -18.50
C TRP A 142 -0.62 -17.14 -18.14
N THR A 143 -0.96 -17.26 -16.85
CA THR A 143 -2.06 -18.11 -16.37
C THR A 143 -3.38 -17.72 -17.02
N MET A 144 -3.68 -16.41 -17.11
CA MET A 144 -4.89 -15.93 -17.77
C MET A 144 -4.94 -16.31 -19.26
N LYS A 145 -3.83 -16.18 -19.98
CA LYS A 145 -3.77 -16.54 -21.42
C LYS A 145 -3.84 -18.05 -21.64
N ALA A 146 -3.35 -18.85 -20.70
CA ALA A 146 -3.41 -20.31 -20.77
C ALA A 146 -4.81 -20.85 -20.43
N ALA A 147 -5.49 -20.24 -19.46
CA ALA A 147 -6.79 -20.73 -18.96
C ALA A 147 -7.99 -20.15 -19.72
N LEU A 148 -7.91 -18.89 -20.19
CA LEU A 148 -9.08 -18.17 -20.74
C LEU A 148 -9.00 -18.00 -22.27
N PRO A 149 -10.15 -17.81 -22.94
CA PRO A 149 -10.18 -17.42 -24.34
C PRO A 149 -9.35 -16.13 -24.59
N PRO A 150 -8.61 -16.03 -25.71
CA PRO A 150 -7.66 -14.93 -25.94
C PRO A 150 -8.26 -13.52 -25.84
N ALA A 151 -9.49 -13.33 -26.35
CA ALA A 151 -10.20 -12.06 -26.29
C ALA A 151 -10.56 -11.66 -24.85
N LEU A 152 -11.01 -12.62 -24.04
CA LEU A 152 -11.36 -12.38 -22.64
C LEU A 152 -10.11 -12.10 -21.80
N ALA A 153 -9.05 -12.90 -21.97
CA ALA A 153 -7.78 -12.69 -21.27
C ALA A 153 -7.21 -11.29 -21.56
N SER A 154 -7.16 -10.90 -22.84
CA SER A 154 -6.63 -9.59 -23.26
C SER A 154 -7.51 -8.43 -22.79
N GLY A 155 -8.83 -8.58 -22.85
CA GLY A 155 -9.79 -7.59 -22.35
C GLY A 155 -9.65 -7.37 -20.84
N LEU A 156 -9.58 -8.45 -20.05
CA LEU A 156 -9.38 -8.36 -18.60
C LEU A 156 -8.02 -7.74 -18.25
N LEU A 157 -6.94 -8.11 -18.95
CA LEU A 157 -5.63 -7.49 -18.76
C LEU A 157 -5.65 -5.99 -19.06
N ALA A 158 -6.33 -5.57 -20.13
CA ALA A 158 -6.49 -4.14 -20.45
C ALA A 158 -7.27 -3.39 -19.36
N LEU A 159 -8.31 -4.00 -18.79
CA LEU A 159 -9.06 -3.43 -17.68
C LEU A 159 -8.24 -3.37 -16.38
N ILE A 160 -7.38 -4.36 -16.12
CA ILE A 160 -6.44 -4.33 -14.99
C ILE A 160 -5.45 -3.16 -15.15
N VAL A 161 -4.91 -2.96 -16.35
CA VAL A 161 -4.02 -1.81 -16.64
C VAL A 161 -4.76 -0.48 -16.43
N ALA A 162 -6.01 -0.37 -16.90
CA ALA A 162 -6.83 0.80 -16.66
C ALA A 162 -7.08 1.05 -15.17
N ALA A 163 -7.43 0.00 -14.41
CA ALA A 163 -7.61 0.07 -12.96
C ALA A 163 -6.32 0.52 -12.23
N GLN A 164 -5.17 -0.01 -12.63
CA GLN A 164 -3.87 0.38 -12.07
C GLN A 164 -3.55 1.86 -12.32
N TYR A 165 -3.86 2.37 -13.52
CA TYR A 165 -3.70 3.78 -13.84
C TYR A 165 -4.59 4.67 -12.96
N LEU A 166 -5.85 4.29 -12.76
CA LEU A 166 -6.78 5.01 -11.88
C LEU A 166 -6.32 4.99 -10.41
N CYS A 167 -5.77 3.87 -9.94
CA CYS A 167 -5.15 3.77 -8.62
C CYS A 167 -3.98 4.74 -8.48
N GLY A 168 -3.10 4.83 -9.49
CA GLY A 168 -1.98 5.78 -9.50
C GLY A 168 -2.45 7.25 -9.46
N LEU A 169 -3.53 7.58 -10.17
CA LEU A 169 -4.12 8.92 -10.10
C LEU A 169 -4.63 9.26 -8.68
N ALA A 170 -5.30 8.32 -8.01
CA ALA A 170 -5.78 8.49 -6.65
C ALA A 170 -4.61 8.65 -5.66
N ALA A 171 -3.57 7.82 -5.79
CA ALA A 171 -2.37 7.90 -4.96
C ALA A 171 -1.65 9.25 -5.10
N LEU A 172 -1.51 9.77 -6.33
CA LEU A 172 -0.92 11.08 -6.56
C LEU A 172 -1.77 12.22 -5.98
N THR A 173 -3.09 12.12 -6.03
CA THR A 173 -3.99 13.07 -5.36
C THR A 173 -3.76 13.07 -3.85
N SER A 174 -3.73 11.90 -3.21
CA SER A 174 -3.47 11.78 -1.77
C SER A 174 -2.10 12.34 -1.40
N ALA A 175 -1.05 11.95 -2.12
CA ALA A 175 0.32 12.43 -1.89
C ALA A 175 0.43 13.96 -1.98
N SER A 176 -0.26 14.57 -2.96
CA SER A 176 -0.27 16.03 -3.11
C SER A 176 -0.99 16.75 -1.95
N ARG A 177 -2.08 16.16 -1.41
CA ARG A 177 -2.80 16.70 -0.24
C ARG A 177 -1.92 16.64 1.02
N MET A 178 -1.22 15.52 1.25
CA MET A 178 -0.30 15.38 2.37
C MET A 178 0.89 16.35 2.27
N THR A 179 1.47 16.49 1.07
CA THR A 179 2.56 17.44 0.80
C THR A 179 2.12 18.88 1.08
N TYR A 180 0.93 19.25 0.61
CA TYR A 180 0.34 20.56 0.86
C TYR A 180 0.10 20.81 2.35
N ALA A 181 -0.51 19.86 3.07
CA ALA A 181 -0.80 19.99 4.49
C ALA A 181 0.48 20.16 5.31
N PHE A 182 1.52 19.38 5.01
CA PHE A 182 2.80 19.49 5.70
C PHE A 182 3.54 20.79 5.36
N ALA A 183 3.45 21.27 4.12
CA ALA A 183 3.97 22.58 3.72
C ALA A 183 3.20 23.75 4.35
N ARG A 184 1.88 23.62 4.54
CA ARG A 184 1.04 24.63 5.23
C ARG A 184 1.51 24.80 6.67
N ASP A 185 1.85 23.70 7.33
CA ASP A 185 2.33 23.67 8.71
C ASP A 185 3.85 24.01 8.81
N GLY A 186 4.48 24.36 7.69
CA GLY A 186 5.87 24.82 7.62
C GLY A 186 6.92 23.70 7.71
N GLY A 187 6.53 22.43 7.61
CA GLY A 187 7.40 21.28 7.83
C GLY A 187 8.22 20.82 6.62
N LEU A 188 8.08 21.47 5.45
CA LEU A 188 8.87 21.16 4.26
C LEU A 188 9.85 22.29 3.87
N PRO A 189 11.01 21.97 3.29
CA PRO A 189 11.79 22.97 2.57
C PRO A 189 10.95 23.54 1.43
N PHE A 190 11.09 24.85 1.15
CA PHE A 190 10.27 25.56 0.16
C PHE A 190 8.74 25.52 0.42
N SER A 191 8.34 25.39 1.69
CA SER A 191 6.94 25.42 2.13
C SER A 191 6.12 26.57 1.50
N ASP A 192 6.71 27.74 1.30
CA ASP A 192 6.05 28.90 0.68
C ASP A 192 5.57 28.69 -0.76
N ALA A 193 6.27 27.83 -1.52
CA ALA A 193 5.88 27.47 -2.87
C ALA A 193 4.90 26.28 -2.85
N LEU A 194 5.17 25.27 -2.02
CA LEU A 194 4.38 24.03 -1.94
C LEU A 194 2.98 24.25 -1.35
N ARG A 195 2.80 25.26 -0.49
CA ARG A 195 1.49 25.63 0.09
C ARG A 195 0.62 26.49 -0.84
N ARG A 196 1.05 26.79 -2.07
CA ARG A 196 0.24 27.61 -3.00
C ARG A 196 -0.87 26.78 -3.61
N VAL A 197 -2.10 27.29 -3.52
CA VAL A 197 -3.27 26.75 -4.20
C VAL A 197 -3.56 27.61 -5.42
N ASN A 198 -3.78 26.98 -6.57
CA ASN A 198 -4.17 27.69 -7.78
C ASN A 198 -5.65 28.13 -7.67
N PRO A 199 -5.98 29.42 -7.77
CA PRO A 199 -7.35 29.93 -7.64
C PRO A 199 -8.33 29.35 -8.68
N ALA A 200 -7.85 29.07 -9.89
CA ALA A 200 -8.70 28.60 -11.00
C ALA A 200 -9.04 27.11 -10.87
N SER A 201 -8.05 26.27 -10.54
CA SER A 201 -8.26 24.83 -10.40
C SER A 201 -8.67 24.40 -9.00
N LYS A 202 -8.47 25.25 -7.97
CA LYS A 202 -8.62 24.91 -6.54
C LYS A 202 -7.78 23.71 -6.08
N SER A 203 -6.72 23.36 -6.83
CA SER A 203 -5.74 22.32 -6.48
C SER A 203 -4.40 22.93 -6.06
N PRO A 204 -3.64 22.27 -5.17
CA PRO A 204 -2.25 22.63 -4.87
C PRO A 204 -1.33 22.20 -6.03
N SER A 205 -1.35 22.95 -7.13
CA SER A 205 -0.67 22.57 -8.38
C SER A 205 0.82 22.31 -8.23
N VAL A 206 1.51 23.12 -7.42
CA VAL A 206 2.95 22.98 -7.16
C VAL A 206 3.23 21.68 -6.40
N ALA A 207 2.42 21.33 -5.40
CA ALA A 207 2.55 20.08 -4.66
C ALA A 207 2.26 18.85 -5.54
N VAL A 208 1.29 18.94 -6.45
CA VAL A 208 0.99 17.88 -7.43
C VAL A 208 2.19 17.61 -8.33
N TRP A 209 2.78 18.65 -8.93
CA TRP A 209 3.94 18.48 -9.79
C TRP A 209 5.18 18.05 -9.03
N PHE A 210 5.40 18.57 -7.82
CA PHE A 210 6.49 18.12 -6.97
C PHE A 210 6.39 16.61 -6.68
N ALA A 211 5.22 16.13 -6.25
CA ALA A 211 4.99 14.71 -6.00
C ALA A 211 5.14 13.86 -7.27
N ALA A 212 4.62 14.34 -8.42
CA ALA A 212 4.71 13.63 -9.69
C ALA A 212 6.16 13.52 -10.20
N ILE A 213 6.92 14.60 -10.16
CA ILE A 213 8.33 14.62 -10.57
C ILE A 213 9.17 13.75 -9.64
N ALA A 214 8.97 13.85 -8.33
CA ALA A 214 9.68 13.00 -7.36
C ALA A 214 9.39 11.51 -7.61
N ALA A 215 8.12 11.14 -7.82
CA ALA A 215 7.74 9.76 -8.13
C ALA A 215 8.33 9.29 -9.48
N ALA A 216 8.32 10.14 -10.52
CA ALA A 216 8.89 9.81 -11.82
C ALA A 216 10.41 9.60 -11.73
N LEU A 217 11.14 10.51 -11.07
CA LEU A 217 12.58 10.38 -10.86
C LEU A 217 12.91 9.10 -10.08
N PHE A 218 12.17 8.81 -9.00
CA PHE A 218 12.37 7.58 -8.24
C PHE A 218 12.15 6.33 -9.10
N THR A 219 11.12 6.35 -9.97
CA THR A 219 10.81 5.25 -10.88
C THR A 219 11.88 5.04 -11.95
N ILE A 220 12.53 6.10 -12.42
CA ILE A 220 13.62 6.02 -13.41
C ILE A 220 14.91 5.47 -12.79
N LEU A 221 15.17 5.79 -11.52
CA LEU A 221 16.44 5.49 -10.86
C LEU A 221 16.47 4.14 -10.14
N VAL A 222 15.31 3.55 -9.85
CA VAL A 222 15.19 2.39 -8.96
C VAL A 222 14.38 1.27 -9.63
N PRO A 223 14.80 0.00 -9.55
CA PRO A 223 14.02 -1.13 -10.07
C PRO A 223 12.67 -1.30 -9.35
N TYR A 224 11.65 -1.76 -10.07
CA TYR A 224 10.28 -1.90 -9.55
C TYR A 224 10.17 -2.71 -8.24
N VAL A 225 10.86 -3.85 -8.15
CA VAL A 225 10.80 -4.70 -6.93
C VAL A 225 11.40 -3.96 -5.72
N THR A 226 12.48 -3.22 -5.93
CA THR A 226 13.05 -2.34 -4.91
C THR A 226 12.10 -1.21 -4.54
N ILE A 227 11.41 -0.59 -5.51
CA ILE A 227 10.39 0.44 -5.23
C ILE A 227 9.29 -0.12 -4.35
N ALA A 228 8.74 -1.28 -4.70
CA ALA A 228 7.69 -1.93 -3.92
C ALA A 228 8.15 -2.19 -2.48
N ALA A 229 9.36 -2.77 -2.29
CA ALA A 229 9.93 -3.00 -0.97
C ALA A 229 10.13 -1.70 -0.17
N VAL A 230 10.70 -0.66 -0.77
CA VAL A 230 10.93 0.63 -0.12
C VAL A 230 9.61 1.29 0.30
N CYS A 231 8.60 1.28 -0.57
CA CYS A 231 7.27 1.81 -0.26
C CYS A 231 6.65 1.08 0.94
N VAL A 232 6.73 -0.25 0.96
CA VAL A 232 6.24 -1.08 2.08
C VAL A 232 6.94 -0.73 3.39
N ILE A 233 8.27 -0.65 3.36
CA ILE A 233 9.07 -0.37 4.55
C ILE A 233 8.73 1.00 5.14
N PHE A 234 8.70 2.06 4.33
CA PHE A 234 8.34 3.39 4.84
C PHE A 234 6.91 3.46 5.36
N LEU A 235 5.97 2.78 4.71
CA LEU A 235 4.58 2.71 5.17
C LEU A 235 4.51 2.06 6.56
N TYR A 236 5.16 0.91 6.75
CA TYR A 236 5.15 0.22 8.05
C TYR A 236 5.94 0.98 9.13
N ILE A 237 7.03 1.67 8.79
CA ILE A 237 7.68 2.60 9.73
C ILE A 237 6.68 3.68 10.17
N SER A 238 5.97 4.29 9.21
CA SER A 238 4.94 5.30 9.47
C SER A 238 3.81 4.78 10.36
N TYR A 239 3.45 3.49 10.27
CA TYR A 239 2.44 2.87 11.13
C TYR A 239 2.95 2.48 12.51
N VAL A 240 4.20 2.02 12.64
CA VAL A 240 4.79 1.64 13.94
C VAL A 240 4.89 2.84 14.87
N LEU A 241 5.26 4.01 14.33
CA LEU A 241 5.45 5.24 15.13
C LEU A 241 4.21 5.64 15.94
N PRO A 242 3.01 5.86 15.35
CA PRO A 242 1.81 6.20 16.11
C PRO A 242 1.31 5.04 16.98
N VAL A 243 1.51 3.78 16.58
CA VAL A 243 1.16 2.62 17.43
C VAL A 243 2.02 2.60 18.69
N ALA A 244 3.33 2.80 18.56
CA ALA A 244 4.26 2.86 19.68
C ALA A 244 3.99 4.08 20.57
N ALA A 245 3.80 5.26 19.97
CA ALA A 245 3.45 6.47 20.72
C ALA A 245 2.12 6.31 21.47
N GLY A 246 1.11 5.73 20.82
CA GLY A 246 -0.19 5.42 21.43
C GLY A 246 -0.04 4.42 22.58
N PHE A 247 0.76 3.36 22.42
CA PHE A 247 1.03 2.38 23.47
C PHE A 247 1.67 3.02 24.71
N LEU A 248 2.65 3.92 24.51
CA LEU A 248 3.32 4.65 25.60
C LEU A 248 2.42 5.69 26.28
N ALA A 249 1.54 6.34 25.50
CA ALA A 249 0.59 7.33 25.99
C ALA A 249 -0.61 6.69 26.71
N HIS A 250 -0.99 5.47 26.33
CA HIS A 250 -2.21 4.81 26.79
C HIS A 250 -2.15 4.45 28.28
N GLY A 251 -3.01 5.12 29.06
CA GLY A 251 -3.05 5.01 30.53
C GLY A 251 -2.13 5.99 31.25
N ARG A 252 -1.42 6.87 30.53
CA ARG A 252 -0.64 7.99 31.08
C ARG A 252 -1.27 9.32 30.68
N THR A 253 -0.92 9.81 29.49
CA THR A 253 -1.42 11.07 28.93
C THR A 253 -2.71 10.87 28.14
N TRP A 254 -2.89 9.70 27.53
CA TRP A 254 -4.11 9.34 26.82
C TRP A 254 -4.98 8.44 27.69
N THR A 255 -5.94 9.07 28.37
CA THR A 255 -6.82 8.42 29.37
C THR A 255 -8.23 8.14 28.87
N ARG A 256 -8.70 8.85 27.83
CA ARG A 256 -10.03 8.66 27.24
C ARG A 256 -9.91 8.18 25.80
N MET A 257 -10.42 6.97 25.54
CA MET A 257 -10.56 6.46 24.16
C MET A 257 -11.74 7.12 23.45
N GLY A 258 -11.70 7.10 22.11
CA GLY A 258 -12.80 7.56 21.27
C GLY A 258 -14.03 6.66 21.32
N PRO A 259 -15.14 7.06 20.66
CA PRO A 259 -16.41 6.31 20.67
C PRO A 259 -16.28 4.92 20.03
N TRP A 260 -15.35 4.72 19.10
CA TRP A 260 -14.91 3.41 18.66
C TRP A 260 -13.61 3.04 19.39
N GLN A 261 -13.63 1.93 20.12
CA GLN A 261 -12.51 1.52 20.97
C GLN A 261 -12.29 0.01 20.92
N LEU A 262 -11.02 -0.38 21.00
CA LEU A 262 -10.58 -1.78 21.14
C LEU A 262 -10.67 -2.27 22.61
N GLY A 263 -10.92 -1.36 23.55
CA GLY A 263 -11.02 -1.66 24.97
C GLY A 263 -9.76 -2.33 25.50
N ARG A 264 -9.92 -3.44 26.23
CA ARG A 264 -8.81 -4.20 26.85
C ARG A 264 -7.87 -4.83 25.82
N LEU A 265 -8.34 -5.06 24.59
CA LEU A 265 -7.53 -5.65 23.53
C LEU A 265 -6.56 -4.65 22.90
N TYR A 266 -6.65 -3.35 23.21
CA TYR A 266 -5.77 -2.33 22.64
C TYR A 266 -4.28 -2.64 22.86
N ARG A 267 -3.87 -2.91 24.10
CA ARG A 267 -2.46 -3.18 24.44
C ARG A 267 -1.89 -4.43 23.75
N PRO A 268 -2.52 -5.62 23.82
CA PRO A 268 -1.99 -6.79 23.12
C PRO A 268 -1.99 -6.60 21.61
N LEU A 269 -3.02 -5.97 21.03
CA LEU A 269 -3.06 -5.69 19.60
C LEU A 269 -1.98 -4.69 19.18
N ALA A 270 -1.69 -3.66 19.98
CA ALA A 270 -0.63 -2.71 19.69
C ALA A 270 0.75 -3.39 19.66
N ILE A 271 1.01 -4.33 20.59
CA ILE A 271 2.26 -5.12 20.62
C ILE A 271 2.34 -6.02 19.38
N VAL A 272 1.29 -6.78 19.08
CA VAL A 272 1.25 -7.66 17.90
C VAL A 272 1.43 -6.87 16.61
N SER A 273 0.76 -5.73 16.47
CA SER A 273 0.91 -4.85 15.31
C SER A 273 2.32 -4.29 15.19
N ALA A 274 2.93 -3.82 16.29
CA ALA A 274 4.28 -3.29 16.27
C ALA A 274 5.32 -4.37 15.90
N LEU A 275 5.22 -5.56 16.49
CA LEU A 275 6.09 -6.70 16.17
C LEU A 275 5.88 -7.20 14.74
N GLY A 276 4.63 -7.29 14.28
CA GLY A 276 4.29 -7.68 12.92
C GLY A 276 4.83 -6.69 11.88
N CYS A 277 4.68 -5.39 12.13
CA CYS A 277 5.26 -4.36 11.26
C CYS A 277 6.79 -4.42 11.25
N LEU A 278 7.44 -4.60 12.41
CA LEU A 278 8.89 -4.74 12.50
C LEU A 278 9.36 -5.99 11.72
N PHE A 279 8.63 -7.09 11.83
CA PHE A 279 8.91 -8.32 11.09
C PHE A 279 8.79 -8.11 9.57
N LEU A 280 7.75 -7.42 9.10
CA LEU A 280 7.59 -7.08 7.69
C LEU A 280 8.66 -6.11 7.17
N ILE A 281 9.13 -5.19 8.00
CA ILE A 281 10.29 -4.33 7.68
C ILE A 281 11.55 -5.18 7.47
N VAL A 282 11.82 -6.13 8.37
CA VAL A 282 12.97 -7.04 8.26
C VAL A 282 12.88 -7.89 6.98
N ILE A 283 11.70 -8.43 6.67
CA ILE A 283 11.46 -9.20 5.44
C ILE A 283 11.67 -8.33 4.19
N GLY A 284 11.13 -7.11 4.18
CA GLY A 284 11.27 -6.19 3.04
C GLY A 284 12.73 -5.78 2.77
N MET A 285 13.59 -5.89 3.77
CA MET A 285 15.03 -5.61 3.67
C MET A 285 15.86 -6.81 3.21
N GLN A 286 15.28 -8.00 3.08
CA GLN A 286 16.02 -9.19 2.64
C GLN A 286 16.32 -9.15 1.13
N PRO A 287 17.41 -9.81 0.66
CA PRO A 287 17.70 -9.93 -0.76
C PRO A 287 16.49 -10.51 -1.53
N PRO A 288 16.17 -10.03 -2.74
CA PRO A 288 16.96 -9.16 -3.62
C PRO A 288 16.87 -7.65 -3.31
N ASN A 289 16.21 -7.25 -2.21
CA ASN A 289 15.96 -5.84 -1.88
C ASN A 289 17.13 -5.15 -1.15
N GLU A 290 18.37 -5.52 -1.44
CA GLU A 290 19.56 -4.94 -0.80
C GLU A 290 19.65 -3.42 -1.03
N GLN A 291 19.21 -2.96 -2.19
CA GLN A 291 19.08 -1.53 -2.49
C GLN A 291 18.06 -0.84 -1.58
N ALA A 292 17.00 -1.54 -1.15
CA ALA A 292 16.01 -0.98 -0.23
C ALA A 292 16.64 -0.65 1.12
N VAL A 293 17.57 -1.50 1.62
CA VAL A 293 18.32 -1.21 2.85
C VAL A 293 19.11 0.09 2.73
N LYS A 294 19.80 0.30 1.60
CA LYS A 294 20.59 1.52 1.35
C LYS A 294 19.70 2.76 1.25
N ILE A 295 18.59 2.65 0.51
CA ILE A 295 17.65 3.76 0.30
C ILE A 295 16.96 4.12 1.62
N VAL A 296 16.43 3.14 2.35
CA VAL A 296 15.75 3.36 3.63
C VAL A 296 16.73 3.88 4.68
N GLY A 297 17.90 3.26 4.81
CA GLY A 297 18.94 3.70 5.74
C GLY A 297 19.41 5.12 5.46
N GLY A 298 19.67 5.45 4.19
CA GLY A 298 20.06 6.79 3.76
C GLY A 298 18.97 7.83 4.01
N ALA A 299 17.72 7.50 3.73
CA ALA A 299 16.59 8.39 3.99
C ALA A 299 16.34 8.61 5.49
N VAL A 300 16.40 7.55 6.31
CA VAL A 300 16.27 7.69 7.78
C VAL A 300 17.40 8.56 8.33
N ALA A 301 18.64 8.32 7.89
CA ALA A 301 19.78 9.16 8.28
C ALA A 301 19.57 10.63 7.86
N LEU A 302 19.13 10.88 6.62
CA LEU A 302 18.82 12.22 6.13
C LEU A 302 17.71 12.87 6.95
N LEU A 303 16.63 12.16 7.25
CA LEU A 303 15.51 12.66 8.05
C LEU A 303 15.96 13.00 9.49
N LEU A 304 16.83 12.19 10.09
CA LEU A 304 17.40 12.49 11.40
C LEU A 304 18.29 13.73 11.35
N VAL A 305 19.14 13.88 10.33
CA VAL A 305 19.97 15.07 10.13
C VAL A 305 19.11 16.31 9.94
N VAL A 306 18.07 16.24 9.11
CA VAL A 306 17.13 17.36 8.88
C VAL A 306 16.36 17.70 10.15
N TRP A 307 15.89 16.69 10.90
CA TRP A 307 15.18 16.89 12.15
C TRP A 307 16.05 17.56 13.20
N PHE A 308 17.19 16.96 13.55
CA PHE A 308 18.06 17.50 14.60
C PHE A 308 18.84 18.75 14.17
N GLY A 309 19.10 18.92 12.88
CA GLY A 309 19.84 20.06 12.33
C GLY A 309 18.98 21.30 12.08
N LEU A 310 17.74 21.13 11.62
CA LEU A 310 16.90 22.25 11.15
C LEU A 310 15.51 22.25 11.81
N GLU A 311 14.76 21.17 11.65
CA GLU A 311 13.31 21.19 11.88
C GLU A 311 12.91 21.15 13.36
N ASN A 312 13.68 20.52 14.24
CA ASN A 312 13.39 20.49 15.68
C ASN A 312 13.36 21.89 16.33
N ARG A 313 13.92 22.91 15.66
CA ARG A 313 13.87 24.31 16.08
C ARG A 313 12.77 25.13 15.39
N ARG A 314 12.28 24.67 14.23
CA ARG A 314 11.37 25.41 13.36
C ARG A 314 9.94 24.90 13.42
N PHE A 315 9.77 23.58 13.46
CA PHE A 315 8.48 22.92 13.41
C PHE A 315 7.83 22.90 14.80
N LYS A 316 6.70 23.61 14.94
CA LYS A 316 5.96 23.74 16.21
C LYS A 316 4.83 22.70 16.36
N GLY A 317 4.69 21.79 15.41
CA GLY A 317 3.59 20.84 15.34
C GLY A 317 2.33 21.43 14.67
N PRO A 318 1.30 20.59 14.45
CA PRO A 318 0.04 21.03 13.88
C PRO A 318 -0.65 22.07 14.79
N PRO A 319 -1.41 23.02 14.23
CA PRO A 319 -2.13 24.01 15.02
C PRO A 319 -3.02 23.33 16.06
N GLN A 320 -2.92 23.73 17.33
CA GLN A 320 -3.80 23.20 18.37
C GLN A 320 -5.23 23.67 18.08
N VAL A 321 -6.10 22.72 17.72
CA VAL A 321 -7.54 22.97 17.67
C VAL A 321 -7.99 23.18 19.11
N LYS A 322 -8.44 24.40 19.44
CA LYS A 322 -9.00 24.71 20.76
C LYS A 322 -10.15 23.75 21.04
N ALA A 323 -10.12 23.09 22.19
CA ALA A 323 -11.05 22.02 22.57
C ALA A 323 -12.52 22.48 22.80
N ASP A 324 -12.85 23.74 22.51
CA ASP A 324 -14.12 24.37 22.86
C ASP A 324 -15.18 24.32 21.73
N SER A 325 -14.98 23.50 20.70
CA SER A 325 -15.91 23.39 19.56
C SER A 325 -16.34 21.94 19.25
N ALA A 326 -16.53 21.13 20.29
CA ALA A 326 -17.16 19.81 20.21
C ALA A 326 -18.46 19.78 21.02
#